data_AF-A0A7Y6DP29-F1
#
_entry.id   AF-A0A7Y6DP29-F1
#
_cell.length_a   1.000
_cell.length_b   1.000
_cell.length_c   1.000
_cell.angle_alpha   90.00
_cell.angle_beta   90.00
_cell.angle_gamma   90.00
#
_symmetry.space_group_name_H-M   'P 1'
#
loop_
_entity.id
_entity.type
_entity.pdbx_description
1 polymer ?
#
loop_
_entity_poly.entity_id
_entity_poly.type
_entity_poly.pdbx_seq_one_letter_code
_entity_poly.pdbx_strand_id
1 'polypeptide(L)'
;MTIRSNGKRTEIRNMPYEGNGRGYAILDDMIDASRRGQVKYEGRGLWTVARTHTNAVILGLAAHYRRRVKVIQYGGVEKCVEACWKGRPDTAWTCQCVCAGRNHGSGVPYKLTVDSNGPGGSLSVQAGEPHEFYVYP
;
A
#
# COMPACT_ATOMS: atom_id res chain seq x y z
N MET A 1 -9.93 0.37 10.57
CA MET A 1 -8.75 1.20 10.29
C MET A 1 -8.57 1.32 8.78
N THR A 2 -8.12 2.48 8.32
CA THR A 2 -7.91 2.77 6.90
C THR A 2 -6.45 3.12 6.64
N ILE A 3 -5.82 2.48 5.67
CA ILE A 3 -4.45 2.75 5.25
C ILE A 3 -4.45 3.27 3.82
N ARG A 4 -3.74 4.37 3.58
CA ARG A 4 -3.66 5.04 2.27
C ARG A 4 -2.21 5.36 1.90
N SER A 5 -1.74 4.90 0.75
CA SER A 5 -0.48 5.38 0.18
C SER A 5 -0.64 6.80 -0.37
N ASN A 6 0.21 7.75 0.04
CA ASN A 6 0.19 9.15 -0.40
C ASN A 6 1.62 9.68 -0.63
N GLY A 7 2.04 9.77 -1.89
CA GLY A 7 3.39 10.22 -2.25
C GLY A 7 4.48 9.33 -1.62
N LYS A 8 5.41 9.95 -0.86
CA LYS A 8 6.50 9.25 -0.14
C LYS A 8 6.09 8.65 1.20
N ARG A 9 4.82 8.82 1.62
CA ARG A 9 4.31 8.39 2.92
C ARG A 9 3.10 7.49 2.76
N THR A 10 2.76 6.79 3.83
CA THR A 10 1.50 6.06 3.98
C THR A 10 0.78 6.61 5.19
N GLU A 11 -0.47 7.01 4.98
CA GLU A 11 -1.38 7.49 6.02
C GLU A 11 -2.13 6.32 6.64
N ILE A 12 -2.29 6.35 7.96
CA ILE A 12 -3.06 5.38 8.74
C ILE A 12 -4.05 6.19 9.56
N ARG A 13 -5.33 5.89 9.37
CA ARG A 13 -6.46 6.57 10.03
C ARG A 13 -7.29 5.58 10.83
N ASN A 14 -7.88 6.08 11.91
CA ASN A 14 -8.73 5.29 12.81
C ASN A 14 -7.97 4.08 13.37
N MET A 15 -6.68 4.27 13.70
CA MET A 15 -5.94 3.34 14.53
C MET A 15 -6.48 3.45 15.96
N PRO A 16 -6.79 2.33 16.64
CA PRO A 16 -7.23 2.36 18.03
C PRO A 16 -6.31 3.16 18.94
N TYR A 17 -6.90 3.93 19.85
CA TYR A 17 -6.13 4.66 20.85
C TYR A 17 -5.74 3.72 21.99
N GLU A 18 -4.44 3.52 22.16
CA GLU A 18 -3.86 2.58 23.14
C GLU A 18 -3.16 3.32 24.29
N GLY A 19 -3.38 4.63 24.42
CA GLY A 19 -2.66 5.50 25.35
C GLY A 19 -1.59 6.36 24.68
N ASN A 20 -1.12 7.38 25.40
CA ASN A 20 -0.16 8.35 24.89
C ASN A 20 1.17 7.67 24.51
N GLY A 21 1.61 7.89 23.27
CA GLY A 21 2.87 7.35 22.76
C GLY A 21 2.83 5.87 22.35
N ARG A 22 1.81 5.09 22.76
CA ARG A 22 1.73 3.65 22.47
C ARG A 22 1.64 3.32 20.98
N GLY A 23 0.98 4.18 20.21
CA GLY A 23 0.96 4.05 18.75
C GLY A 23 2.33 4.13 18.08
N TYR A 24 3.30 4.83 18.67
CA TYR A 24 4.67 4.81 18.14
C TYR A 24 5.30 3.44 18.33
N ALA A 25 5.17 2.82 19.52
CA ALA A 25 5.73 1.50 19.78
C ALA A 25 5.10 0.43 18.88
N ILE A 26 3.77 0.44 18.74
CA ILE A 26 3.04 -0.49 17.88
C ILE A 26 3.54 -0.41 16.43
N LEU A 27 3.73 0.82 15.91
CA LEU A 27 4.23 1.00 14.56
C LEU A 27 5.73 0.73 14.43
N ASP A 28 6.53 0.97 15.48
CA ASP A 28 7.96 0.64 15.55
C ASP A 28 8.17 -0.88 15.46
N ASP A 29 7.36 -1.67 16.19
CA ASP A 29 7.41 -3.14 16.18
C ASP A 29 7.10 -3.75 14.80
N MET A 30 6.43 -3.01 13.92
CA MET A 30 6.03 -3.46 12.58
C MET A 30 7.03 -3.09 11.49
N ILE A 31 7.90 -2.12 11.76
CA ILE A 31 8.88 -1.65 10.79
C ILE A 31 10.24 -2.16 11.22
N ASP A 32 10.95 -2.83 10.30
CA ASP A 32 12.33 -3.29 10.56
C ASP A 32 13.33 -2.11 10.42
N ALA A 33 13.07 -1.04 11.18
CA ALA A 33 13.80 0.22 11.14
C ALA A 33 13.50 1.06 12.39
N SER A 34 14.35 2.03 12.71
CA SER A 34 14.00 2.99 13.77
C SER A 34 12.78 3.82 13.38
N ARG A 35 11.81 3.99 14.29
CA ARG A 35 10.70 4.94 14.11
C ARG A 35 11.10 6.39 13.80
N ARG A 36 12.31 6.83 14.15
CA ARG A 36 12.74 8.22 13.91
C ARG A 36 12.80 8.51 12.41
N GLY A 37 12.05 9.51 11.96
CA GLY A 37 11.92 9.84 10.54
C GLY A 37 11.00 8.90 9.75
N GLN A 38 10.72 7.70 10.26
CA GLN A 38 9.84 6.72 9.64
C GLN A 38 8.40 6.90 10.08
N VAL A 39 8.12 7.05 11.37
CA VAL A 39 6.78 7.18 11.94
C VAL A 39 6.54 8.61 12.44
N LYS A 40 5.38 9.19 12.09
CA LYS A 40 4.94 10.49 12.60
C LYS A 40 3.47 10.42 12.99
N TYR A 41 3.12 11.13 14.05
CA TYR A 41 1.74 11.44 14.40
C TYR A 41 1.42 12.87 13.98
N GLU A 42 0.46 13.03 13.08
CA GLU A 42 0.06 14.33 12.51
C GLU A 42 -1.11 14.97 13.29
N GLY A 43 -1.54 14.34 14.39
CA GLY A 43 -2.72 14.76 15.17
C GLY A 43 -4.03 14.14 14.66
N ARG A 44 -5.10 14.30 15.45
CA ARG A 44 -6.47 13.85 15.10
C ARG A 44 -6.58 12.40 14.63
N GLY A 45 -5.79 11.49 15.23
CA GLY A 45 -5.79 10.07 14.86
C GLY A 45 -5.13 9.73 13.52
N LEU A 46 -4.40 10.68 12.90
CA LEU A 46 -3.64 10.46 11.68
C LEU A 46 -2.19 10.12 12.01
N TRP A 47 -1.78 8.93 11.60
CA TRP A 47 -0.38 8.51 11.60
C TRP A 47 0.15 8.49 10.19
N THR A 48 1.43 8.79 10.01
CA THR A 48 2.14 8.59 8.75
C THR A 48 3.35 7.70 8.96
N VAL A 49 3.58 6.77 8.03
CA VAL A 49 4.78 5.93 7.95
C VAL A 49 5.48 6.14 6.61
N ALA A 50 6.77 5.87 6.51
CA ALA A 50 7.44 5.93 5.21
C ALA A 50 6.89 4.83 4.28
N ARG A 51 6.78 5.15 2.99
CA ARG A 51 6.14 4.26 2.01
C ARG A 51 6.87 2.92 1.83
N THR A 52 8.15 2.84 2.14
CA THR A 52 8.91 1.58 2.14
C THR A 52 8.36 0.55 3.13
N HIS A 53 7.65 1.00 4.17
CA HIS A 53 7.11 0.13 5.21
C HIS A 53 5.60 -0.16 5.08
N THR A 54 4.95 0.30 4.00
CA THR A 54 3.49 0.16 3.83
C THR A 54 3.01 -1.28 4.01
N ASN A 55 3.68 -2.24 3.39
CA ASN A 55 3.24 -3.64 3.43
C ASN A 55 3.36 -4.25 4.83
N ALA A 56 4.50 -4.00 5.49
CA ALA A 56 4.75 -4.49 6.84
C ALA A 56 3.73 -3.92 7.83
N VAL A 57 3.40 -2.64 7.69
CA VAL A 57 2.41 -1.96 8.53
C VAL A 57 0.98 -2.46 8.26
N ILE A 58 0.59 -2.71 7.01
CA ILE A 58 -0.73 -3.28 6.70
C ILE A 58 -0.91 -4.65 7.36
N LEU A 59 0.05 -5.55 7.17
CA LEU A 59 0.01 -6.91 7.72
C LEU A 59 0.11 -6.89 9.25
N GLY A 60 1.07 -6.12 9.77
CA GLY A 60 1.30 -5.97 11.20
C GLY A 60 0.07 -5.46 11.94
N LEU A 61 -0.60 -4.44 11.42
CA LEU A 61 -1.80 -3.90 12.06
C LEU A 61 -3.01 -4.83 11.94
N ALA A 62 -3.18 -5.54 10.82
CA ALA A 62 -4.24 -6.55 10.67
C ALA A 62 -4.08 -7.66 11.72
N ALA A 63 -2.86 -8.17 11.88
CA ALA A 63 -2.51 -9.19 12.86
C ALA A 63 -2.63 -8.68 14.31
N HIS A 64 -2.01 -7.53 14.61
CA HIS A 64 -1.96 -6.96 15.96
C HIS A 64 -3.36 -6.72 16.55
N TYR A 65 -4.25 -6.11 15.76
CA TYR A 65 -5.61 -5.83 16.22
C TYR A 65 -6.60 -6.97 15.97
N ARG A 66 -6.17 -8.06 15.31
CA ARG A 66 -7.03 -9.15 14.81
C ARG A 66 -8.28 -8.60 14.11
N ARG A 67 -8.08 -7.57 13.29
CA ARG A 67 -9.16 -6.82 12.64
C ARG A 67 -8.87 -6.60 11.17
N ARG A 68 -9.94 -6.56 10.39
CA ARG A 68 -9.90 -6.19 8.97
C ARG A 68 -9.34 -4.77 8.79
N VAL A 69 -8.37 -4.64 7.90
CA VAL A 69 -7.79 -3.37 7.48
C VAL A 69 -8.29 -3.00 6.09
N LYS A 70 -8.86 -1.80 5.96
CA LYS A 70 -9.21 -1.24 4.65
C LYS A 70 -7.97 -0.56 4.08
N VAL A 71 -7.50 -1.00 2.93
CA VAL A 71 -6.39 -0.38 2.20
C VAL A 71 -6.98 0.37 1.02
N ILE A 72 -6.71 1.67 0.93
CA ILE A 72 -7.09 2.51 -0.21
C ILE A 72 -5.82 2.83 -0.98
N GLN A 73 -5.65 2.16 -2.11
CA GLN A 73 -4.53 2.42 -2.99
C GLN A 73 -4.90 3.48 -4.01
N TYR A 74 -4.10 4.54 -4.05
CA TYR A 74 -4.09 5.49 -5.15
C TYR A 74 -3.00 5.03 -6.11
N GLY A 75 -3.27 5.08 -7.42
CA GLY A 75 -2.30 4.72 -8.44
C GLY A 75 -0.96 5.39 -8.15
N GLY A 76 0.13 4.61 -8.24
CA GLY A 76 1.47 5.15 -8.04
C GLY A 76 2.02 5.84 -9.29
N VAL A 77 3.30 6.17 -9.25
CA VAL A 77 4.02 6.77 -10.40
C VAL A 77 4.62 5.72 -11.34
N GLU A 78 4.71 4.46 -10.90
CA GLU A 78 5.32 3.39 -11.68
C GLU A 78 4.36 2.80 -12.69
N LYS A 79 4.86 2.45 -13.88
CA LYS A 79 4.04 1.83 -14.93
C LYS A 79 3.61 0.42 -14.51
N CYS A 80 2.46 -0.05 -15.00
CA CYS A 80 2.10 -1.46 -14.84
C CYS A 80 2.95 -2.26 -15.85
N VAL A 81 3.89 -3.05 -15.33
CA VAL A 81 4.83 -3.90 -16.07
C VAL A 81 4.45 -5.37 -15.98
N GLU A 82 5.06 -6.20 -16.81
CA GLU A 82 4.75 -7.63 -16.90
C GLU A 82 4.81 -8.38 -15.57
N ALA A 83 5.80 -8.07 -14.73
CA ALA A 83 5.92 -8.67 -13.40
C ALA A 83 4.70 -8.39 -12.51
N CYS A 84 3.99 -7.26 -12.69
CA CYS A 84 2.81 -6.93 -11.90
C CYS A 84 1.60 -7.79 -12.28
N TRP A 85 1.24 -7.88 -13.57
CA TRP A 85 0.08 -8.68 -13.96
C TRP A 85 0.36 -10.19 -13.93
N LYS A 86 1.63 -10.62 -13.94
CA LYS A 86 2.02 -12.01 -13.62
C LYS A 86 2.18 -12.28 -12.11
N GLY A 87 1.99 -11.28 -11.26
CA GLY A 87 2.05 -11.42 -9.80
C GLY A 87 0.93 -12.31 -9.23
N ARG A 88 0.95 -12.56 -7.93
CA ARG A 88 -0.14 -13.31 -7.27
C ARG A 88 -1.35 -12.38 -7.02
N PRO A 89 -2.59 -12.75 -7.40
CA PRO A 89 -3.75 -11.87 -7.24
C PRO A 89 -4.03 -11.41 -5.80
N ASP A 90 -3.75 -12.26 -4.82
CA ASP A 90 -3.95 -12.01 -3.39
C ASP A 90 -3.00 -10.95 -2.81
N THR A 91 -1.96 -10.56 -3.55
CA THR A 91 -1.03 -9.48 -3.17
C THR A 91 -1.30 -8.16 -3.89
N ALA A 92 -2.42 -8.02 -4.59
CA ALA A 92 -2.74 -6.80 -5.35
C ALA A 92 -2.70 -5.51 -4.51
N TRP A 93 -3.02 -5.60 -3.21
CA TRP A 93 -2.94 -4.50 -2.24
C TRP A 93 -1.52 -4.01 -1.94
N THR A 94 -0.48 -4.66 -2.48
CA THR A 94 0.92 -4.20 -2.43
C THR A 94 1.37 -3.47 -3.69
N CYS A 95 0.57 -3.43 -4.76
CA CYS A 95 0.98 -2.81 -6.03
C CYS A 95 1.24 -1.31 -5.86
N GLN A 96 2.34 -0.84 -6.44
CA GLN A 96 2.74 0.58 -6.44
C GLN A 96 2.60 1.21 -7.84
N CYS A 97 1.94 0.49 -8.72
CA CYS A 97 1.76 0.78 -10.13
C CYS A 97 0.60 1.77 -10.33
N VAL A 98 0.59 2.49 -11.45
CA VAL A 98 -0.47 3.45 -11.82
C VAL A 98 -1.88 2.85 -11.82
N CYS A 99 -1.99 1.53 -12.02
CA CYS A 99 -3.27 0.81 -12.02
C CYS A 99 -3.85 0.54 -10.62
N ALA A 100 -3.15 0.92 -9.53
CA ALA A 100 -3.59 0.68 -8.15
C ALA A 100 -3.98 -0.80 -7.89
N GLY A 101 -3.20 -1.73 -8.44
CA GLY A 101 -3.39 -3.17 -8.28
C GLY A 101 -4.54 -3.78 -9.08
N ARG A 102 -5.27 -2.99 -9.88
CA ARG A 102 -6.43 -3.50 -10.64
C ARG A 102 -6.08 -4.50 -11.75
N ASN A 103 -4.84 -4.47 -12.27
CA ASN A 103 -4.35 -5.49 -13.21
C ASN A 103 -3.45 -6.55 -12.54
N HIS A 104 -3.21 -6.43 -11.23
CA HIS A 104 -2.23 -7.26 -10.56
C HIS A 104 -2.72 -8.71 -10.53
N GLY A 105 -1.88 -9.63 -11.00
CA GLY A 105 -2.21 -11.05 -11.12
C GLY A 105 -3.29 -11.42 -12.14
N SER A 106 -3.66 -10.53 -13.08
CA SER A 106 -4.62 -10.86 -14.14
C SER A 106 -4.08 -11.84 -15.20
N GLY A 107 -2.75 -12.03 -15.25
CA GLY A 107 -2.05 -12.83 -16.25
C GLY A 107 -1.86 -12.13 -17.60
N VAL A 108 -2.48 -10.97 -17.83
CA VAL A 108 -2.48 -10.27 -19.12
C VAL A 108 -2.29 -8.76 -18.98
N PRO A 109 -1.71 -8.07 -19.98
CA PRO A 109 -1.64 -6.61 -19.98
C PRO A 109 -3.05 -6.00 -20.11
N TYR A 110 -3.24 -4.76 -19.64
CA TYR A 110 -4.45 -4.01 -19.97
C TYR A 110 -4.55 -3.72 -21.46
N LYS A 111 -5.79 -3.57 -21.95
CA LYS A 111 -6.09 -3.29 -23.37
C LYS A 111 -5.41 -2.03 -23.91
N LEU A 112 -5.06 -1.06 -23.05
CA LEU A 112 -4.30 0.12 -23.46
C LEU A 112 -2.79 -0.12 -23.20
N THR A 113 -2.11 -0.70 -24.19
CA THR A 113 -0.64 -0.82 -24.18
C THR A 113 -0.03 0.46 -24.76
N VAL A 114 0.70 1.23 -23.95
CA VAL A 114 1.31 2.51 -24.36
C VAL A 114 2.70 2.34 -24.95
N ASP A 115 3.36 1.21 -24.70
CA ASP A 115 4.65 0.83 -25.28
C ASP A 115 4.87 -0.67 -25.08
N SER A 116 5.43 -1.36 -26.07
CA SER A 116 5.63 -2.84 -26.05
C SER A 116 7.08 -3.27 -26.24
N ASN A 117 8.00 -2.34 -26.52
CA ASN A 117 9.35 -2.66 -27.00
C ASN A 117 10.49 -2.16 -26.07
N GLY A 118 10.18 -1.75 -24.84
CA GLY A 118 11.19 -1.33 -23.86
C GLY A 118 11.79 -2.50 -23.06
N PRO A 119 12.96 -2.31 -22.42
CA PRO A 119 13.61 -3.33 -21.58
C PRO A 119 12.79 -3.76 -20.34
N GLY A 120 11.63 -3.15 -20.09
CA GLY A 120 10.68 -3.51 -19.03
C GLY A 120 9.46 -4.33 -19.50
N GLY A 121 9.41 -4.76 -20.76
CA GLY A 121 8.26 -5.47 -21.34
C GLY A 121 7.12 -4.55 -21.76
N SER A 122 5.93 -5.13 -21.97
CA SER A 122 4.73 -4.34 -22.31
C SER A 122 4.34 -3.39 -21.17
N LEU A 123 3.83 -2.21 -21.52
CA LEU A 123 3.46 -1.14 -20.60
C LEU A 123 1.99 -0.80 -20.78
N SER A 124 1.23 -0.76 -19.68
CA SER A 124 -0.19 -0.36 -19.74
C SER A 124 -0.56 0.62 -18.63
N VAL A 125 -1.48 1.54 -18.95
CA VAL A 125 -1.93 2.60 -18.03
C VAL A 125 -3.45 2.75 -18.10
N GLN A 126 -4.07 2.84 -16.93
CA GLN A 126 -5.41 3.40 -16.78
C GLN A 126 -5.36 4.30 -15.55
N ALA A 127 -5.70 5.59 -15.71
CA ALA A 127 -5.95 6.49 -14.59
C ALA A 127 -7.28 6.04 -13.95
N GLY A 128 -7.18 5.23 -12.91
CA GLY A 128 -8.33 4.72 -12.18
C GLY A 128 -8.59 5.51 -10.91
N GLU A 129 -9.86 5.59 -10.53
CA GLU A 129 -10.26 5.87 -9.15
C GLU A 129 -9.48 4.96 -8.18
N PRO A 130 -9.25 5.41 -6.93
CA PRO A 130 -8.58 4.60 -5.92
C PRO A 130 -9.20 3.20 -5.83
N HIS A 131 -8.35 2.20 -5.67
CA HIS A 131 -8.79 0.81 -5.52
C HIS A 131 -8.77 0.44 -4.04
N GLU A 132 -9.85 -0.17 -3.58
CA GLU A 132 -10.01 -0.55 -2.18
C GLU A 132 -9.81 -2.04 -2.01
N PHE A 133 -8.97 -2.40 -1.05
CA PHE A 133 -8.72 -3.77 -0.64
C PHE A 133 -9.07 -3.95 0.84
N TYR A 134 -9.38 -5.20 1.20
CA TYR A 134 -9.60 -5.60 2.58
C TYR A 134 -8.59 -6.68 2.93
N VAL A 135 -7.70 -6.36 3.85
CA VAL A 135 -6.71 -7.32 4.38
C VAL A 135 -7.24 -7.84 5.71
N TYR A 136 -7.24 -9.16 5.85
CA TYR A 136 -7.68 -9.88 7.04
C TYR A 136 -6.47 -10.33 7.86
N PRO A 137 -6.65 -10.60 9.17
CA PRO A 137 -5.58 -11.07 10.06
C PRO A 137 -4.97 -12.40 9.61
#